data_AF-A0A6P0NDU3-F1
#
_entry.id   AF-A0A6P0NDU3-F1
#
_cell.length_a   1.000
_cell.length_b   1.000
_cell.length_c   1.000
_cell.angle_alpha   90.00
_cell.angle_beta   90.00
_cell.angle_gamma   90.00
#
_symmetry.space_group_name_H-M   'P 1'
#
loop_
_entity.id
_entity.type
_entity.pdbx_description
1 polymer ?
#
loop_
_entity_poly.entity_id
_entity_poly.type
_entity_poly.pdbx_seq_one_letter_code
_entity_poly.pdbx_strand_id
1 'polypeptide(L)'
;MKGAMRDSLQKWASWTGSVVKEVQPSYTSQIDSRNGTLLGKRTGDNFTGFDGVVLQADHNAAKNVLARGTDKGISRYSSRTEVQAVLLRRTARFLKGMGLSLMDAVELGWLDSKHTKTQAFKQLLIEM
;
A
#
# COMPACT_ATOMS: atom_id res chain seq x y z
N MET A 1 -23.91 7.05 -8.41
CA MET A 1 -23.06 8.02 -9.13
C MET A 1 -21.68 8.04 -8.49
N LYS A 2 -20.60 7.74 -9.22
CA LYS A 2 -19.24 7.85 -8.66
C LYS A 2 -18.96 9.34 -8.39
N GLY A 3 -18.35 9.67 -7.24
CA GLY A 3 -17.99 11.05 -6.88
C GLY A 3 -18.95 11.75 -5.92
N ALA A 4 -20.18 11.28 -5.72
CA ALA A 4 -21.15 11.97 -4.85
C ALA A 4 -20.68 12.19 -3.40
N MET A 5 -20.01 11.19 -2.81
CA MET A 5 -19.41 11.33 -1.47
C MET A 5 -18.26 12.35 -1.45
N ARG A 6 -17.42 12.36 -2.49
CA ARG A 6 -16.34 13.35 -2.62
C ARG A 6 -16.92 14.75 -2.69
N ASP A 7 -17.93 14.96 -3.52
CA ASP A 7 -18.53 16.28 -3.71
C ASP A 7 -19.23 16.76 -2.43
N SER A 8 -19.86 15.83 -1.69
CA SER A 8 -20.42 16.10 -0.36
C SER A 8 -19.34 16.48 0.65
N LEU A 9 -18.23 15.72 0.73
CA LEU A 9 -17.10 16.04 1.60
C LEU A 9 -16.49 17.40 1.25
N GLN A 10 -16.35 17.72 -0.04
CA GLN A 10 -15.81 18.99 -0.48
C GLN A 10 -16.72 20.17 -0.09
N LYS A 11 -18.05 20.01 -0.20
CA LYS A 11 -19.02 21.02 0.27
C LYS A 11 -18.80 21.35 1.75
N TRP A 12 -18.75 20.33 2.60
CA TRP A 12 -18.57 20.51 4.05
C TRP A 12 -17.19 21.05 4.42
N ALA A 13 -16.15 20.64 3.69
CA ALA A 13 -14.80 21.15 3.87
C ALA A 13 -14.74 22.66 3.60
N SER A 14 -15.36 23.12 2.50
CA SER A 14 -15.47 24.55 2.17
C SER A 14 -16.22 25.34 3.24
N TRP A 15 -17.23 24.74 3.89
CA TRP A 15 -18.01 25.40 4.95
C TRP A 15 -17.27 25.50 6.29
N THR A 16 -16.39 24.55 6.58
CA THR A 16 -15.70 24.46 7.89
C THR A 16 -14.27 24.99 7.85
N GLY A 17 -13.76 25.38 6.68
CA GLY A 17 -12.35 25.70 6.48
C GLY A 17 -11.43 24.47 6.51
N SER A 18 -11.99 23.26 6.44
CA SER A 18 -11.21 22.02 6.37
C SER A 18 -10.63 21.80 4.97
N VAL A 19 -9.57 21.00 4.88
CA VAL A 19 -8.97 20.61 3.60
C VAL A 19 -9.24 19.14 3.31
N VAL A 20 -9.78 18.85 2.13
CA VAL A 20 -9.93 17.49 1.60
C VAL A 20 -8.88 17.27 0.51
N LYS A 21 -8.10 16.20 0.65
CA LYS A 21 -7.06 15.82 -0.32
C LYS A 21 -7.35 14.43 -0.84
N GLU A 22 -7.46 14.30 -2.16
CA GLU A 22 -7.48 12.98 -2.79
C GLU A 22 -6.05 12.45 -2.97
N VAL A 23 -5.92 11.14 -2.82
CA VAL A 23 -4.64 10.41 -2.92
C VAL A 23 -4.77 9.29 -3.93
N GLN A 24 -3.65 8.75 -4.41
CA GLN A 24 -3.65 7.58 -5.29
C GLN A 24 -4.04 6.32 -4.48
N PRO A 25 -5.22 5.69 -4.74
CA PRO A 25 -5.76 4.63 -3.88
C PRO A 25 -5.14 3.24 -4.10
N SER A 26 -4.34 3.08 -5.15
CA SER A 26 -3.78 1.77 -5.53
C SER A 26 -3.05 1.10 -4.36
N TYR A 27 -3.38 -0.18 -4.13
CA TYR A 27 -2.82 -1.07 -3.10
C TYR A 27 -3.06 -0.66 -1.63
N THR A 28 -3.83 0.39 -1.34
CA THR A 28 -4.06 0.85 0.05
C THR A 28 -4.69 -0.23 0.96
N SER A 29 -5.46 -1.17 0.43
CA SER A 29 -6.00 -2.32 1.17
C SER A 29 -5.09 -3.55 1.22
N GLN A 30 -3.94 -3.51 0.55
CA GLN A 30 -3.00 -4.62 0.41
C GLN A 30 -1.66 -4.35 1.12
N ILE A 31 -1.47 -3.14 1.63
CA ILE A 31 -0.28 -2.73 2.38
C ILE A 31 -0.55 -2.94 3.87
N ASP A 32 0.43 -3.39 4.63
CA ASP A 32 0.37 -3.35 6.08
C ASP A 32 0.68 -1.92 6.56
N SER A 33 -0.31 -1.27 7.18
CA SER A 33 -0.18 0.12 7.63
C SER A 33 0.85 0.34 8.75
N ARG A 34 1.32 -0.73 9.40
CA ARG A 34 2.32 -0.66 10.48
C ARG A 34 3.74 -0.48 9.95
N ASN A 35 4.02 -0.99 8.76
CA ASN A 35 5.37 -0.99 8.17
C ASN A 35 5.41 -0.44 6.73
N GLY A 36 4.26 -0.20 6.09
CA GLY A 36 4.17 0.36 4.75
C GLY A 36 4.60 -0.57 3.62
N THR A 37 4.63 -1.89 3.87
CA THR A 37 5.08 -2.92 2.92
C THR A 37 3.91 -3.73 2.33
N LEU A 38 4.19 -4.49 1.27
CA LEU A 38 3.25 -5.44 0.67
C LEU A 38 3.24 -6.81 1.39
N LEU A 39 3.75 -6.87 2.63
CA LEU A 39 3.83 -8.09 3.40
C LEU A 39 2.56 -8.29 4.22
N GLY A 40 1.75 -9.26 3.81
CA GLY A 40 0.46 -9.57 4.40
C GLY A 40 -0.65 -9.68 3.36
N LYS A 41 -1.85 -10.00 3.84
CA LYS A 41 -3.00 -10.28 2.96
C LYS A 41 -4.31 -9.86 3.61
N ARG A 42 -5.18 -9.24 2.82
CA ARG A 42 -6.58 -9.03 3.19
C ARG A 42 -7.41 -10.28 2.90
N THR A 43 -8.19 -10.71 3.87
CA THR A 43 -9.19 -11.78 3.79
C THR A 43 -10.47 -11.32 4.47
N GLY A 44 -11.48 -10.94 3.69
CA GLY A 44 -12.71 -10.35 4.22
C GLY A 44 -12.46 -9.04 4.96
N ASP A 45 -12.87 -8.99 6.22
CA ASP A 45 -12.74 -7.83 7.12
C ASP A 45 -11.41 -7.80 7.87
N ASN A 46 -10.54 -8.78 7.63
CA ASN A 46 -9.24 -8.91 8.26
C ASN A 46 -8.10 -8.62 7.28
N PHE A 47 -7.07 -7.95 7.78
CA PHE A 47 -5.74 -7.89 7.16
C PHE A 47 -4.76 -8.60 8.08
N THR A 48 -4.14 -9.68 7.61
CA THR A 48 -3.14 -10.45 8.35
C THR A 48 -1.75 -10.07 7.85
N GLY A 49 -0.93 -9.48 8.73
CA GLY A 49 0.46 -9.15 8.44
C GLY A 49 1.35 -10.40 8.37
N PHE A 50 2.58 -10.25 7.88
CA PHE A 50 3.54 -11.36 7.78
C PHE A 50 3.95 -11.95 9.15
N ASP A 51 3.83 -11.14 10.20
CA ASP A 51 4.07 -11.51 11.60
C ASP A 51 2.86 -12.20 12.26
N GLY A 52 1.79 -12.46 11.49
CA GLY A 52 0.57 -13.10 11.96
C GLY A 52 -0.41 -12.17 12.68
N VAL A 53 -0.05 -10.90 12.91
CA VAL A 53 -0.95 -9.93 13.54
C VAL A 53 -2.11 -9.61 12.62
N VAL A 54 -3.32 -9.60 13.18
CA VAL A 54 -4.56 -9.31 12.45
C VAL A 54 -5.06 -7.90 12.78
N LEU A 55 -5.36 -7.15 11.73
CA LEU A 55 -5.96 -5.81 11.79
C LEU A 55 -7.34 -5.83 11.13
N GLN A 56 -8.25 -4.97 11.57
CA GLN A 56 -9.47 -4.69 10.80
C GLN A 56 -9.07 -4.04 9.46
N ALA A 57 -9.52 -4.62 8.36
CA ALA A 57 -8.99 -4.36 7.03
C ALA A 57 -9.28 -2.93 6.52
N ASP A 58 -10.40 -2.33 6.90
CA ASP A 58 -10.75 -0.96 6.49
C ASP A 58 -10.01 0.08 7.33
N HIS A 59 -9.80 -0.19 8.62
CA HIS A 59 -8.94 0.62 9.48
C HIS A 59 -7.48 0.60 8.96
N ASN A 60 -6.98 -0.58 8.58
CA ASN A 60 -5.68 -0.70 7.93
C ASN A 60 -5.62 0.11 6.62
N ALA A 61 -6.63 -0.02 5.76
CA ALA A 61 -6.70 0.74 4.51
C ALA A 61 -6.80 2.26 4.74
N ALA A 62 -7.56 2.71 5.74
CA ALA A 62 -7.68 4.12 6.10
C ALA A 62 -6.35 4.71 6.57
N LYS A 63 -5.58 3.96 7.39
CA LYS A 63 -4.22 4.37 7.77
C LYS A 63 -3.28 4.47 6.57
N ASN A 64 -3.38 3.56 5.61
CA ASN A 64 -2.61 3.64 4.36
C ASN A 64 -3.01 4.84 3.50
N VAL A 65 -4.30 5.19 3.44
CA VAL A 65 -4.80 6.41 2.77
C VAL A 65 -4.23 7.66 3.45
N LEU A 66 -4.24 7.70 4.78
CA LEU A 66 -3.64 8.80 5.55
C LEU A 66 -2.14 8.94 5.25
N ALA A 67 -1.38 7.85 5.32
CA ALA A 67 0.05 7.84 5.02
C ALA A 67 0.35 8.27 3.57
N ARG A 68 -0.54 7.93 2.62
CA ARG A 68 -0.42 8.37 1.22
C ARG A 68 -0.54 9.89 1.07
N GLY A 69 -1.25 10.57 1.98
CA GLY A 69 -1.41 12.03 1.96
C GLY A 69 -0.11 12.81 2.01
N THR A 70 0.93 12.23 2.63
CA THR A 70 2.27 12.83 2.79
C THR A 70 3.37 12.06 2.05
N ASP A 71 3.00 11.12 1.19
CA ASP A 71 3.94 10.27 0.48
C ASP A 71 4.67 11.05 -0.64
N LYS A 72 6.00 11.11 -0.57
CA LYS A 72 6.84 11.79 -1.56
C LYS A 72 7.16 10.92 -2.79
N GLY A 73 7.03 9.61 -2.69
CA GLY A 73 7.33 8.66 -3.77
C GLY A 73 6.11 8.29 -4.61
N ILE A 74 4.90 8.53 -4.10
CA ILE A 74 3.64 8.23 -4.81
C ILE A 74 2.78 9.48 -4.82
N SER A 75 2.65 10.10 -5.98
CA SER A 75 1.73 11.23 -6.18
C SER A 75 0.31 10.74 -6.46
N ARG A 76 -0.67 11.66 -6.39
CA ARG A 76 -2.05 11.39 -6.79
C ARG A 76 -2.17 10.85 -8.23
N TYR A 77 -1.27 11.28 -9.11
CA TYR A 77 -1.31 10.97 -10.55
C TYR A 77 -0.44 9.77 -10.94
N SER A 78 0.33 9.22 -10.01
CA SER A 78 1.10 8.00 -10.26
C SER A 78 0.17 6.88 -10.74
N SER A 79 0.57 6.20 -11.81
CA SER A 79 -0.10 5.02 -12.33
C SER A 79 -0.01 3.86 -11.33
N ARG A 80 -0.88 2.87 -11.49
CA ARG A 80 -0.87 1.66 -10.66
C ARG A 80 0.47 0.93 -10.70
N THR A 81 1.12 0.89 -11.85
CA THR A 81 2.43 0.22 -12.04
C THR A 81 3.55 0.97 -11.32
N GLU A 82 3.58 2.30 -11.39
CA GLU A 82 4.52 3.13 -10.63
C GLU A 82 4.34 2.96 -9.11
N VAL A 83 3.07 2.97 -8.65
CA VAL A 83 2.75 2.72 -7.24
C VAL A 83 3.28 1.36 -6.80
N GLN A 84 3.03 0.31 -7.59
CA GLN A 84 3.49 -1.04 -7.28
C GLN A 84 5.02 -1.11 -7.21
N ALA A 85 5.73 -0.45 -8.14
CA ALA A 85 7.19 -0.40 -8.14
C ALA A 85 7.75 0.28 -6.88
N VAL A 86 7.17 1.40 -6.45
CA VAL A 86 7.58 2.09 -5.21
C VAL A 86 7.34 1.20 -3.99
N LEU A 87 6.19 0.54 -3.91
CA LEU A 87 5.86 -0.34 -2.79
C LEU A 87 6.75 -1.59 -2.74
N LEU A 88 7.11 -2.17 -3.89
CA LEU A 88 8.06 -3.26 -3.98
C LEU A 88 9.46 -2.85 -3.51
N ARG A 89 9.94 -1.67 -3.90
CA ARG A 89 11.23 -1.12 -3.41
C ARG A 89 11.23 -0.94 -1.89
N ARG A 90 10.13 -0.43 -1.32
CA ARG A 90 9.98 -0.29 0.15
C ARG A 90 9.99 -1.65 0.85
N THR A 91 9.27 -2.60 0.28
CA THR A 91 9.17 -3.97 0.80
C THR A 91 10.54 -4.66 0.75
N ALA A 92 11.27 -4.55 -0.36
CA ALA A 92 12.62 -5.08 -0.50
C ALA A 92 13.58 -4.49 0.54
N ARG A 93 13.54 -3.17 0.77
CA ARG A 93 14.35 -2.51 1.79
C ARG A 93 14.02 -3.00 3.21
N PHE A 94 12.74 -3.17 3.51
CA PHE A 94 12.30 -3.69 4.81
C PHE A 94 12.81 -5.12 5.04
N LEU A 95 12.64 -6.00 4.05
CA LEU A 95 13.13 -7.39 4.09
C LEU A 95 14.65 -7.47 4.21
N LYS A 96 15.39 -6.59 3.51
CA LYS A 96 16.86 -6.52 3.66
C LYS A 96 17.29 -6.24 5.10
N GLY A 97 16.52 -5.44 5.85
CA GLY A 97 16.74 -5.22 7.28
C GLY A 97 16.53 -6.47 8.15
N MET A 98 15.82 -7.48 7.64
CA MET A 98 15.61 -8.78 8.26
C MET A 98 16.56 -9.86 7.71
N GLY A 99 17.47 -9.52 6.78
CA GLY A 99 18.32 -10.49 6.09
C GLY A 99 17.58 -11.35 5.05
N LEU A 100 16.45 -10.88 4.54
CA LEU A 100 15.59 -11.59 3.58
C LEU A 100 15.49 -10.82 2.25
N SER A 101 15.22 -11.56 1.19
CA SER A 101 14.92 -11.08 -0.16
C SER A 101 13.41 -11.05 -0.43
N LEU A 102 13.02 -10.42 -1.55
CA LEU A 102 11.65 -10.51 -2.04
C LEU A 102 11.24 -11.94 -2.40
N MET A 103 12.18 -12.81 -2.79
CA MET A 103 11.87 -14.20 -3.11
C MET A 103 11.56 -14.99 -1.84
N ASP A 104 12.34 -14.81 -0.78
CA ASP A 104 12.08 -15.44 0.52
C ASP A 104 10.67 -15.10 1.02
N ALA A 105 10.26 -13.82 0.88
CA ALA A 105 8.92 -13.39 1.26
C ALA A 105 7.80 -14.05 0.42
N VAL A 106 8.06 -14.41 -0.84
CA VAL A 106 7.10 -15.16 -1.67
C VAL A 106 7.04 -16.61 -1.22
N GLU A 107 8.19 -17.24 -0.97
CA GLU A 107 8.28 -18.64 -0.51
C GLU A 107 7.63 -18.84 0.87
N LEU A 108 7.78 -17.85 1.77
CA LEU A 108 7.14 -17.82 3.07
C LEU A 108 5.64 -17.46 3.02
N GLY A 109 5.11 -17.13 1.84
CA GLY A 109 3.71 -16.75 1.64
C GLY A 109 3.33 -15.37 2.19
N TRP A 110 4.31 -14.54 2.51
CA TRP A 110 4.12 -13.19 3.04
C TRP A 110 3.81 -12.17 1.95
N LEU A 111 4.40 -12.35 0.77
CA LEU A 111 4.17 -11.52 -0.41
C LEU A 111 3.35 -12.30 -1.44
N ASP A 112 2.23 -11.71 -1.88
CA ASP A 112 1.36 -12.31 -2.88
C ASP A 112 2.10 -12.55 -4.22
N SER A 113 2.05 -13.78 -4.72
CA SER A 113 2.77 -14.20 -5.93
C SER A 113 2.39 -13.42 -7.19
N LYS A 114 1.26 -12.70 -7.20
CA LYS A 114 0.92 -11.80 -8.31
C LYS A 114 1.97 -10.70 -8.55
N HIS A 115 2.74 -10.33 -7.54
CA HIS A 115 3.76 -9.30 -7.65
C HIS A 115 5.01 -9.76 -8.43
N THR A 116 5.27 -11.07 -8.49
CA THR A 116 6.48 -11.64 -9.12
C THR A 116 6.55 -11.41 -10.63
N LYS A 117 5.38 -11.26 -11.27
CA LYS A 117 5.27 -11.08 -12.72
C LYS A 117 5.68 -9.68 -13.19
N THR A 118 5.86 -8.74 -12.27
CA THR A 118 6.10 -7.33 -12.59
C THR A 118 7.56 -7.08 -12.94
N GLN A 119 7.81 -6.11 -13.85
CA GLN A 119 9.19 -5.73 -14.20
C GLN A 119 9.95 -5.19 -12.99
N ALA A 120 9.29 -4.41 -12.13
CA ALA A 120 9.90 -3.87 -10.91
C ALA A 120 10.37 -4.98 -9.94
N PHE A 121 9.59 -6.06 -9.80
CA PHE A 121 9.99 -7.20 -8.98
C PHE A 121 11.24 -7.88 -9.56
N LYS A 122 11.23 -8.18 -10.86
CA LYS A 122 12.36 -8.83 -11.55
C LYS A 122 13.64 -8.01 -11.45
N GLN A 123 13.55 -6.70 -11.64
CA GLN A 123 14.69 -5.80 -11.54
C GLN A 123 15.30 -5.78 -10.13
N LEU A 124 14.44 -5.77 -9.08
CA LEU A 124 14.90 -5.78 -7.70
C LEU A 124 15.60 -7.08 -7.27
N LEU A 125 15.38 -8.19 -7.98
CA LEU A 125 16.12 -9.43 -7.72
C LEU A 125 17.54 -9.43 -8.31
N ILE A 126 17.80 -8.58 -9.30
CA ILE A 126 19.11 -8.48 -9.96
C ILE A 126 19.99 -7.45 -9.24
N GLU A 127 19.38 -6.40 -8.68
CA GLU A 127 20.06 -5.28 -8.03
C GLU A 127 20.38 -5.50 -6.53
N MET A 128 19.92 -6.59 -5.93
CA MET A 128 20.11 -6.93 -4.51
C MET A 128 21.19 -8.00 -4.31
#